data_AF-A0A946SJ27-F1
#
_entry.id   AF-A0A946SJ27-F1
#
_cell.length_a   1.000
_cell.length_b   1.000
_cell.length_c   1.000
_cell.angle_alpha   90.00
_cell.angle_beta   90.00
_cell.angle_gamma   90.00
#
_symmetry.space_group_name_H-M   'P 1'
#
loop_
_entity.id
_entity.type
_entity.pdbx_description
1 polymer ?
#
loop_
_entity_poly.entity_id
_entity_poly.type
_entity_poly.pdbx_seq_one_letter_code
_entity_poly.pdbx_strand_id
1 'polypeptide(L)'
;MIYRQLFDKLGAGRTVSVGVVGTGQYATAVVTQSAYIPELIVSVVCELDIDAAKRAYERAGMDDYAVCDTRPQALRAIESGRPVIVQDADLLMELPVDIVVESTGVPEASAKHAATAIEAGKHVAMVSKEADAAVGPILKRRADDAGLVYSAVDGDQHGLLISLVQWARDLGLHVYCGGKSVGSDIVFEQETGTVSRGASGPLDLDDPSAFGPGPSERAPALVPRRREMLGRTGVEGYDITEMTIVANATGLNPDVDELRGPHARIPEIPEVLCPQDLGGILTGSEVVECVTVVRGPHEADLGGGVFIVVGCENDYSRHILTSKGLIPNSGDTTALIYRPHHLCGVETPITLLTMGLLGVPTGATEYLPRYDTVARAREDMRAGETVGTDHDPKLHALMRPAAPATRGNAIPLHLASDRRLACDVPKGTVLTVEMVEAPAESVLWSLRHEQDARFAV
;
A
#
# COMPACT_ATOMS: atom_id res chain seq x y z
N MET A 1 -9.54 -19.52 5.56
CA MET A 1 -9.86 -18.35 6.41
C MET A 1 -10.86 -18.79 7.47
N ILE A 2 -10.62 -18.48 8.74
CA ILE A 2 -11.46 -18.88 9.88
C ILE A 2 -12.23 -17.71 10.51
N TYR A 3 -12.43 -16.63 9.74
CA TYR A 3 -13.02 -15.37 10.24
C TYR A 3 -14.39 -15.58 10.87
N ARG A 4 -15.28 -16.35 10.23
CA ARG A 4 -16.62 -16.61 10.77
C ARG A 4 -16.56 -17.25 12.16
N GLN A 5 -15.71 -18.26 12.32
CA GLN A 5 -15.51 -18.94 13.61
C GLN A 5 -14.93 -17.99 14.68
N LEU A 6 -14.01 -17.11 14.30
CA LEU A 6 -13.42 -16.13 15.21
C LEU A 6 -14.43 -15.06 15.63
N PHE A 7 -15.15 -14.46 14.68
CA PHE A 7 -16.16 -13.44 14.94
C PHE A 7 -17.35 -14.00 15.74
N ASP A 8 -17.83 -15.20 15.42
CA ASP A 8 -18.88 -15.87 16.20
C ASP A 8 -18.43 -16.16 17.64
N LYS A 9 -17.15 -16.50 17.85
CA LYS A 9 -16.66 -16.85 19.18
C LYS A 9 -16.33 -15.63 20.05
N LEU A 10 -15.74 -14.60 19.46
CA LEU A 10 -15.14 -13.47 20.18
C LEU A 10 -15.94 -12.16 20.05
N GLY A 11 -16.83 -12.09 19.05
CA GLY A 11 -17.63 -10.91 18.73
C GLY A 11 -19.15 -11.14 18.74
N ALA A 12 -19.65 -12.30 19.15
CA ALA A 12 -21.08 -12.60 19.12
C ALA A 12 -21.95 -11.51 19.77
N GLY A 13 -22.91 -10.99 19.01
CA GLY A 13 -23.85 -9.95 19.44
C GLY A 13 -23.25 -8.55 19.54
N ARG A 14 -22.00 -8.34 19.12
CA ARG A 14 -21.36 -7.02 19.03
C ARG A 14 -21.37 -6.51 17.60
N THR A 15 -21.56 -5.20 17.45
CA THR A 15 -21.38 -4.45 16.21
C THR A 15 -20.15 -3.57 16.32
N VAL A 16 -19.45 -3.35 15.21
CA VAL A 16 -18.34 -2.40 15.10
C VAL A 16 -18.85 -1.12 14.45
N SER A 17 -18.78 -0.01 15.16
CA SER A 17 -19.13 1.32 14.66
C SER A 17 -17.89 2.02 14.07
N VAL A 18 -18.03 2.56 12.87
CA VAL A 18 -16.92 3.14 12.11
C VAL A 18 -17.24 4.56 11.65
N GLY A 19 -16.26 5.43 11.82
CA GLY A 19 -16.19 6.75 11.19
C GLY A 19 -15.24 6.73 10.00
N VAL A 20 -15.65 7.25 8.85
CA VAL A 20 -14.81 7.33 7.64
C VAL A 20 -14.45 8.77 7.36
N VAL A 21 -13.16 9.08 7.17
CA VAL A 21 -12.68 10.41 6.78
C VAL A 21 -12.21 10.38 5.33
N GLY A 22 -12.87 11.18 4.49
CA GLY A 22 -12.71 11.17 3.04
C GLY A 22 -13.59 10.11 2.36
N THR A 23 -14.23 10.48 1.26
CA THR A 23 -15.17 9.64 0.49
C THR A 23 -14.77 9.46 -0.97
N GLY A 24 -13.46 9.31 -1.19
CA GLY A 24 -12.92 8.89 -2.47
C GLY A 24 -13.46 7.53 -2.93
N GLN A 25 -12.99 7.06 -4.09
CA GLN A 25 -13.44 5.77 -4.65
C GLN A 25 -13.24 4.60 -3.68
N TYR A 26 -12.11 4.59 -2.97
CA TYR A 26 -11.79 3.55 -1.98
C TYR A 26 -12.80 3.53 -0.83
N ALA A 27 -12.94 4.65 -0.11
CA ALA A 27 -13.84 4.74 1.04
C ALA A 27 -15.31 4.59 0.66
N THR A 28 -15.72 5.05 -0.52
CA THR A 28 -17.07 4.78 -1.03
C THR A 28 -17.33 3.27 -1.10
N ALA A 29 -16.34 2.46 -1.53
CA ALA A 29 -16.48 1.00 -1.52
C ALA A 29 -16.66 0.45 -0.09
N VAL A 30 -15.94 0.97 0.91
CA VAL A 30 -16.12 0.60 2.33
C VAL A 30 -17.55 0.89 2.80
N VAL A 31 -18.05 2.11 2.55
CA VAL A 31 -19.42 2.52 2.93
C VAL A 31 -20.45 1.59 2.28
N THR A 32 -20.35 1.38 0.95
CA THR A 32 -21.31 0.55 0.21
C THR A 32 -21.28 -0.92 0.63
N GLN A 33 -20.10 -1.48 0.89
CA GLN A 33 -19.97 -2.87 1.27
C GLN A 33 -20.48 -3.12 2.70
N SER A 34 -20.34 -2.13 3.59
CA SER A 34 -20.82 -2.24 4.98
C SER A 34 -22.32 -2.52 5.08
N ALA A 35 -23.14 -2.05 4.12
CA ALA A 35 -24.58 -2.30 4.08
C ALA A 35 -24.96 -3.79 4.04
N TYR A 36 -24.02 -4.66 3.64
CA TYR A 36 -24.22 -6.10 3.52
C TYR A 36 -23.58 -6.91 4.66
N ILE A 37 -23.06 -6.24 5.70
CA ILE A 37 -22.32 -6.85 6.80
C ILE A 37 -22.97 -6.43 8.12
N PRO A 38 -23.86 -7.27 8.70
CA PRO A 38 -24.64 -6.91 9.87
C PRO A 38 -23.81 -6.46 11.09
N GLU A 39 -22.61 -7.01 11.24
CA GLU A 39 -21.70 -6.70 12.35
C GLU A 39 -20.90 -5.39 12.16
N LEU A 40 -21.02 -4.71 11.01
CA LEU A 40 -20.28 -3.48 10.69
C LEU A 40 -21.21 -2.32 10.36
N ILE A 41 -21.07 -1.21 11.08
CA ILE A 41 -21.91 -0.02 10.92
C ILE A 41 -21.01 1.17 10.61
N VAL A 42 -21.06 1.67 9.38
CA VAL A 42 -20.48 2.98 9.05
C VAL A 42 -21.49 4.06 9.46
N SER A 43 -21.33 4.57 10.68
CA SER A 43 -22.27 5.49 11.31
C SER A 43 -21.96 6.96 11.05
N VAL A 44 -20.72 7.28 10.68
CA VAL A 44 -20.27 8.65 10.44
C VAL A 44 -19.40 8.71 9.19
N VAL A 45 -19.68 9.67 8.33
CA VAL A 45 -18.82 10.07 7.21
C VAL A 45 -18.40 11.52 7.45
N CYS A 46 -17.10 11.75 7.47
CA CYS A 46 -16.49 13.07 7.51
C CYS A 46 -15.94 13.42 6.14
N GLU A 47 -16.45 14.49 5.55
CA GLU A 47 -16.09 14.91 4.19
C GLU A 47 -16.25 16.43 4.04
N LEU A 48 -15.32 17.05 3.32
CA LEU A 48 -15.37 18.49 3.03
C LEU A 48 -16.45 18.80 1.98
N ASP A 49 -16.59 17.97 0.95
CA ASP A 49 -17.72 18.01 0.01
C ASP A 49 -18.91 17.20 0.55
N ILE A 50 -19.86 17.87 1.21
CA ILE A 50 -21.08 17.24 1.72
C ILE A 50 -21.79 16.39 0.65
N ASP A 51 -21.82 16.82 -0.61
CA ASP A 51 -22.51 16.07 -1.65
C ASP A 51 -21.76 14.79 -2.03
N ALA A 52 -20.42 14.73 -1.85
CA ALA A 52 -19.67 13.48 -1.97
C ALA A 52 -20.05 12.47 -0.88
N ALA A 53 -20.18 12.93 0.37
CA ALA A 53 -20.64 12.08 1.47
C ALA A 53 -22.07 11.55 1.25
N LYS A 54 -23.00 12.40 0.79
CA LYS A 54 -24.35 11.98 0.42
C LYS A 54 -24.32 10.88 -0.64
N ARG A 55 -23.57 11.08 -1.72
CA ARG A 55 -23.41 10.08 -2.80
C ARG A 55 -22.86 8.75 -2.27
N ALA A 56 -21.97 8.76 -1.28
CA ALA A 56 -21.44 7.53 -0.68
C ALA A 56 -22.53 6.73 0.06
N TYR A 57 -23.35 7.40 0.89
CA TYR A 57 -24.47 6.75 1.57
C TYR A 57 -25.59 6.32 0.62
N GLU A 58 -25.95 7.15 -0.36
CA GLU A 58 -26.97 6.84 -1.37
C GLU A 58 -26.58 5.60 -2.18
N ARG A 59 -25.30 5.46 -2.56
CA ARG A 59 -24.78 4.25 -3.22
C ARG A 59 -24.85 3.00 -2.33
N ALA A 60 -24.82 3.18 -1.02
CA ALA A 60 -25.00 2.11 -0.04
C ALA A 60 -26.49 1.77 0.19
N GLY A 61 -27.42 2.49 -0.46
CA GLY A 61 -28.86 2.36 -0.24
C GLY A 61 -29.34 3.00 1.07
N MET A 62 -28.57 3.95 1.61
CA MET A 62 -28.87 4.67 2.85
C MET A 62 -29.31 6.10 2.52
N ASP A 63 -30.61 6.32 2.36
CA ASP A 63 -31.16 7.63 1.95
C ASP A 63 -31.58 8.53 3.14
N ASP A 64 -31.65 7.96 4.35
CA ASP A 64 -32.02 8.70 5.56
C ASP A 64 -30.80 8.98 6.46
N TYR A 65 -30.07 10.05 6.13
CA TYR A 65 -28.91 10.52 6.87
C TYR A 65 -29.10 11.94 7.44
N ALA A 66 -28.27 12.31 8.42
CA ALA A 66 -28.28 13.64 9.04
C ALA A 66 -26.95 14.36 8.80
N VAL A 67 -27.01 15.55 8.18
CA VAL A 67 -25.87 16.48 8.15
C VAL A 67 -25.84 17.23 9.47
N CYS A 68 -24.72 17.16 10.18
CA CYS A 68 -24.57 17.71 11.53
C CYS A 68 -23.30 18.56 11.65
N ASP A 69 -23.43 19.70 12.31
CA ASP A 69 -22.31 20.63 12.57
C ASP A 69 -21.91 20.63 14.06
N THR A 70 -22.64 19.89 14.90
CA THR A 70 -22.43 19.87 16.34
C THR A 70 -22.59 18.47 16.92
N ARG A 71 -21.84 18.18 17.99
CA ARG A 71 -21.92 16.90 18.72
C ARG A 71 -23.34 16.53 19.17
N PRO A 72 -24.16 17.44 19.76
CA PRO A 72 -25.52 17.09 20.16
C PRO A 72 -26.47 16.76 19.00
N GLN A 73 -26.23 17.29 17.79
CA GLN A 73 -27.01 16.90 16.60
C GLN A 73 -26.59 15.49 16.14
N ALA A 74 -25.29 15.26 16.00
CA ALA A 74 -24.73 13.99 15.57
C ALA A 74 -25.11 12.84 16.51
N LEU A 75 -24.99 13.03 17.82
CA LEU A 75 -25.38 12.01 18.81
C LEU A 75 -26.85 11.63 18.70
N ARG A 76 -27.77 12.60 18.59
CA ARG A 76 -29.20 12.32 18.44
C ARG A 76 -29.49 11.52 17.16
N ALA A 77 -28.79 11.81 16.07
CA ALA A 77 -28.93 11.06 14.82
C ALA A 77 -28.44 9.61 14.97
N ILE A 78 -27.24 9.42 15.54
CA ILE A 78 -26.66 8.08 15.79
C ILE A 78 -27.57 7.25 16.72
N GLU A 79 -28.06 7.83 17.82
CA GLU A 79 -28.99 7.17 18.75
C GLU A 79 -30.31 6.76 18.08
N SER A 80 -30.73 7.49 17.05
CA SER A 80 -31.92 7.15 16.24
C SER A 80 -31.63 6.16 15.10
N GLY A 81 -30.39 5.67 14.98
CA GLY A 81 -29.97 4.74 13.93
C GLY A 81 -29.76 5.41 12.56
N ARG A 82 -29.68 6.74 12.51
CA ARG A 82 -29.47 7.50 11.26
C ARG A 82 -27.97 7.76 11.06
N PRO A 83 -27.39 7.40 9.91
CA PRO A 83 -26.01 7.75 9.59
C PRO A 83 -25.80 9.27 9.59
N VAL A 84 -24.60 9.69 9.96
CA VAL A 84 -24.24 11.10 10.11
C VAL A 84 -23.23 11.49 9.06
N ILE A 85 -23.39 12.70 8.53
CA ILE A 85 -22.39 13.42 7.75
C ILE A 85 -21.91 14.61 8.59
N VAL A 86 -20.59 14.77 8.72
CA VAL A 86 -19.94 15.95 9.32
C VAL A 86 -18.87 16.47 8.36
N GLN A 87 -18.48 17.74 8.48
CA GLN A 87 -17.32 18.28 7.75
C GLN A 87 -16.07 18.43 8.61
N ASP A 88 -16.25 18.49 9.94
CA ASP A 88 -15.17 18.65 10.91
C ASP A 88 -14.70 17.28 11.41
N ALA A 89 -13.44 16.95 11.13
CA ALA A 89 -12.83 15.72 11.60
C ALA A 89 -12.70 15.68 13.13
N ASP A 90 -12.45 16.83 13.78
CA ASP A 90 -12.34 16.88 15.24
C ASP A 90 -13.71 16.55 15.88
N LEU A 91 -14.82 17.00 15.26
CA LEU A 91 -16.17 16.57 15.64
C LEU A 91 -16.36 15.05 15.49
N LEU A 92 -15.91 14.42 14.40
CA LEU A 92 -15.98 12.95 14.25
C LEU A 92 -15.27 12.23 15.39
N MET A 93 -14.11 12.73 15.84
CA MET A 93 -13.35 12.12 16.94
C MET A 93 -14.09 12.16 18.28
N GLU A 94 -15.05 13.07 18.46
CA GLU A 94 -15.88 13.15 19.68
C GLU A 94 -17.11 12.22 19.68
N LEU A 95 -17.38 11.55 18.56
CA LEU A 95 -18.53 10.66 18.37
C LEU A 95 -18.22 9.22 18.80
N PRO A 96 -19.26 8.43 19.13
CA PRO A 96 -19.11 7.06 19.64
C PRO A 96 -18.86 6.07 18.50
N VAL A 97 -17.72 6.21 17.83
CA VAL A 97 -17.20 5.25 16.84
C VAL A 97 -16.02 4.48 17.44
N ASP A 98 -15.91 3.19 17.11
CA ASP A 98 -14.82 2.32 17.57
C ASP A 98 -13.55 2.53 16.74
N ILE A 99 -13.72 2.77 15.43
CA ILE A 99 -12.63 2.83 14.45
C ILE A 99 -12.78 4.06 13.56
N VAL A 100 -11.66 4.72 13.26
CA VAL A 100 -11.55 5.72 12.20
C VAL A 100 -10.86 5.10 10.99
N VAL A 101 -11.53 5.13 9.84
CA VAL A 101 -10.93 4.85 8.54
C VAL A 101 -10.43 6.17 7.97
N GLU A 102 -9.11 6.32 7.87
CA GLU A 102 -8.49 7.52 7.31
C GLU A 102 -8.13 7.26 5.84
N SER A 103 -8.74 8.01 4.93
CA SER A 103 -8.68 7.75 3.49
C SER A 103 -8.64 9.03 2.63
N THR A 104 -8.14 10.12 3.19
CA THR A 104 -8.09 11.41 2.48
C THR A 104 -7.01 11.46 1.40
N GLY A 105 -5.92 10.71 1.56
CA GLY A 105 -4.74 10.74 0.69
C GLY A 105 -3.92 12.01 0.85
N VAL A 106 -4.11 12.75 1.95
CA VAL A 106 -3.44 14.03 2.21
C VAL A 106 -2.53 13.87 3.44
N PRO A 107 -1.20 13.78 3.28
CA PRO A 107 -0.27 13.40 4.35
C PRO A 107 -0.46 14.16 5.67
N GLU A 108 -0.56 15.49 5.60
CA GLU A 108 -0.72 16.34 6.79
C GLU A 108 -2.05 16.09 7.51
N ALA A 109 -3.14 16.00 6.74
CA ALA A 109 -4.47 15.77 7.29
C ALA A 109 -4.57 14.36 7.88
N SER A 110 -4.11 13.35 7.14
CA SER A 110 -4.05 11.94 7.58
C SER A 110 -3.27 11.78 8.89
N ALA A 111 -2.10 12.42 9.01
CA ALA A 111 -1.30 12.42 10.22
C ALA A 111 -2.06 13.04 11.41
N LYS A 112 -2.73 14.19 11.20
CA LYS A 112 -3.58 14.82 12.21
C LYS A 112 -4.73 13.89 12.61
N HIS A 113 -5.50 13.39 11.65
CA HIS A 113 -6.66 12.54 11.89
C HIS A 113 -6.29 11.30 12.69
N ALA A 114 -5.22 10.60 12.30
CA ALA A 114 -4.77 9.39 12.99
C ALA A 114 -4.30 9.68 14.42
N ALA A 115 -3.51 10.75 14.63
CA ALA A 115 -3.06 11.13 15.96
C ALA A 115 -4.24 11.51 16.88
N THR A 116 -5.17 12.35 16.40
CA THR A 116 -6.36 12.74 17.16
C THR A 116 -7.27 11.55 17.44
N ALA A 117 -7.42 10.61 16.49
CA ALA A 117 -8.20 9.38 16.69
C ALA A 117 -7.61 8.52 17.83
N ILE A 118 -6.30 8.31 17.83
CA ILE A 118 -5.60 7.55 18.87
C ILE A 118 -5.76 8.25 20.23
N GLU A 119 -5.56 9.56 20.29
CA GLU A 119 -5.76 10.36 21.51
C GLU A 119 -7.21 10.29 22.02
N ALA A 120 -8.19 10.19 21.12
CA ALA A 120 -9.60 10.01 21.42
C ALA A 120 -10.00 8.55 21.72
N GLY A 121 -9.04 7.63 21.85
CA GLY A 121 -9.28 6.24 22.20
C GLY A 121 -9.85 5.38 21.07
N LYS A 122 -9.59 5.75 19.81
CA LYS A 122 -10.15 5.07 18.61
C LYS A 122 -9.08 4.29 17.89
N HIS A 123 -9.45 3.11 17.38
CA HIS A 123 -8.59 2.39 16.45
C HIS A 123 -8.46 3.13 15.12
N VAL A 124 -7.38 2.90 14.38
CA VAL A 124 -7.11 3.56 13.09
C VAL A 124 -6.89 2.52 12.01
N ALA A 125 -7.77 2.51 11.01
CA ALA A 125 -7.58 1.81 9.76
C ALA A 125 -7.02 2.80 8.74
N MET A 126 -5.73 2.67 8.44
CA MET A 126 -5.01 3.62 7.60
C MET A 126 -5.06 3.17 6.13
N VAL A 127 -5.77 3.92 5.31
CA VAL A 127 -5.82 3.76 3.84
C VAL A 127 -4.83 4.70 3.16
N SER A 128 -4.60 5.89 3.72
CA SER A 128 -3.68 6.88 3.17
C SER A 128 -2.22 6.49 3.35
N LYS A 129 -1.72 5.75 2.38
CA LYS A 129 -0.34 5.24 2.29
C LYS A 129 0.72 6.34 2.42
N GLU A 130 0.41 7.56 2.03
CA GLU A 130 1.37 8.66 2.00
C GLU A 130 1.78 9.04 3.43
N ALA A 131 0.80 9.16 4.34
CA ALA A 131 1.07 9.36 5.76
C ALA A 131 1.65 8.09 6.41
N ASP A 132 1.15 6.91 6.04
CA ASP A 132 1.63 5.65 6.60
C ASP A 132 3.13 5.42 6.30
N ALA A 133 3.56 5.68 5.07
CA ALA A 133 4.97 5.59 4.68
C ALA A 133 5.86 6.60 5.41
N ALA A 134 5.34 7.76 5.79
CA ALA A 134 6.11 8.83 6.44
C ALA A 134 6.19 8.67 7.97
N VAL A 135 5.07 8.36 8.61
CA VAL A 135 4.89 8.40 10.08
C VAL A 135 4.05 7.24 10.63
N GLY A 136 3.74 6.23 9.81
CA GLY A 136 3.01 5.02 10.24
C GLY A 136 3.64 4.30 11.44
N PRO A 137 4.97 4.09 11.49
CA PRO A 137 5.61 3.43 12.64
C PRO A 137 5.40 4.13 13.98
N ILE A 138 5.45 5.47 14.03
CA ILE A 138 5.18 6.19 15.28
C ILE A 138 3.69 6.21 15.64
N LEU A 139 2.79 6.30 14.65
CA LEU A 139 1.35 6.19 14.89
C LEU A 139 0.97 4.80 15.43
N LYS A 140 1.55 3.74 14.86
CA LYS A 140 1.41 2.37 15.36
C LYS A 140 1.90 2.23 16.80
N ARG A 141 3.08 2.80 17.11
CA ARG A 141 3.61 2.81 18.49
C ARG A 141 2.65 3.50 19.46
N ARG A 142 2.14 4.68 19.11
CA ARG A 142 1.17 5.42 19.93
C ARG A 142 -0.12 4.62 20.15
N ALA A 143 -0.63 3.98 19.11
CA ALA A 143 -1.80 3.11 19.22
C ALA A 143 -1.54 1.93 20.16
N ASP A 144 -0.41 1.23 19.99
CA ASP A 144 -0.03 0.10 20.86
C ASP A 144 0.10 0.52 22.33
N ASP A 145 0.76 1.66 22.59
CA ASP A 145 0.95 2.20 23.94
C ASP A 145 -0.40 2.60 24.59
N ALA A 146 -1.40 2.95 23.77
CA ALA A 146 -2.78 3.22 24.19
C ALA A 146 -3.69 1.98 24.27
N GLY A 147 -3.19 0.78 23.91
CA GLY A 147 -3.99 -0.44 23.82
C GLY A 147 -4.98 -0.46 22.65
N LEU A 148 -4.70 0.31 21.60
CA LEU A 148 -5.51 0.45 20.38
C LEU A 148 -4.83 -0.27 19.21
N VAL A 149 -5.61 -0.52 18.15
CA VAL A 149 -5.10 -1.10 16.91
C VAL A 149 -4.90 -0.01 15.86
N TYR A 150 -3.72 0.01 15.25
CA TYR A 150 -3.42 0.72 14.01
C TYR A 150 -3.05 -0.30 12.93
N SER A 151 -3.65 -0.21 11.75
CA SER A 151 -3.46 -1.19 10.69
C SER A 151 -3.55 -0.56 9.31
N ALA A 152 -2.63 -0.93 8.42
CA ALA A 152 -2.90 -0.96 6.99
C ALA A 152 -4.05 -1.94 6.71
N VAL A 153 -4.79 -1.75 5.62
CA VAL A 153 -6.06 -2.45 5.40
C VAL A 153 -5.97 -3.53 4.33
N ASP A 154 -6.76 -4.60 4.52
CA ASP A 154 -7.06 -5.54 3.46
C ASP A 154 -7.78 -4.80 2.32
N GLY A 155 -7.45 -5.16 1.10
CA GLY A 155 -7.93 -4.50 -0.12
C GLY A 155 -6.92 -3.57 -0.77
N ASP A 156 -5.98 -3.00 0.00
CA ASP A 156 -4.80 -2.34 -0.56
C ASP A 156 -3.65 -3.34 -0.79
N GLN A 157 -2.85 -3.08 -1.81
CA GLN A 157 -1.77 -3.99 -2.21
C GLN A 157 -0.75 -4.20 -1.08
N HIS A 158 -0.33 -3.13 -0.39
CA HIS A 158 0.63 -3.25 0.71
C HIS A 158 0.06 -4.04 1.90
N GLY A 159 -1.21 -3.80 2.29
CA GLY A 159 -1.87 -4.56 3.35
C GLY A 159 -1.98 -6.06 3.02
N LEU A 160 -2.41 -6.38 1.80
CA LEU A 160 -2.50 -7.76 1.31
C LEU A 160 -1.14 -8.46 1.26
N LEU A 161 -0.10 -7.75 0.83
CA LEU A 161 1.25 -8.31 0.76
C LEU A 161 1.84 -8.56 2.16
N ILE A 162 1.62 -7.64 3.11
CA ILE A 162 2.04 -7.82 4.52
C ILE A 162 1.42 -9.10 5.07
N SER A 163 0.11 -9.27 4.94
CA SER A 163 -0.63 -10.46 5.38
C SER A 163 -0.12 -11.74 4.70
N LEU A 164 0.16 -11.69 3.40
CA LEU A 164 0.63 -12.83 2.63
C LEU A 164 2.05 -13.27 3.05
N VAL A 165 2.95 -12.31 3.30
CA VAL A 165 4.31 -12.56 3.79
C VAL A 165 4.28 -13.16 5.19
N GLN A 166 3.46 -12.62 6.10
CA GLN A 166 3.31 -13.14 7.45
C GLN A 166 2.76 -14.57 7.43
N TRP A 167 1.69 -14.81 6.68
CA TRP A 167 1.12 -16.14 6.52
C TRP A 167 2.16 -17.17 6.03
N ALA A 168 2.99 -16.80 5.06
CA ALA A 168 4.02 -17.69 4.54
C ALA A 168 5.07 -18.02 5.61
N ARG A 169 5.50 -17.03 6.39
CA ARG A 169 6.46 -17.23 7.50
C ARG A 169 5.85 -18.05 8.64
N ASP A 170 4.58 -17.85 8.97
CA ASP A 170 3.87 -18.64 9.99
C ASP A 170 3.72 -20.11 9.59
N LEU A 171 3.69 -20.42 8.28
CA LEU A 171 3.77 -21.79 7.76
C LEU A 171 5.19 -22.38 7.77
N GLY A 172 6.21 -21.58 8.13
CA GLY A 172 7.62 -21.97 8.06
C GLY A 172 8.20 -21.95 6.65
N LEU A 173 7.60 -21.20 5.72
CA LEU A 173 8.16 -20.99 4.39
C LEU A 173 9.22 -19.88 4.43
N HIS A 174 10.28 -20.05 3.63
CA HIS A 174 11.26 -18.99 3.41
C HIS A 174 10.78 -18.08 2.28
N VAL A 175 10.64 -16.78 2.55
CA VAL A 175 10.21 -15.78 1.56
C VAL A 175 11.45 -15.16 0.90
N TYR A 176 11.69 -15.48 -0.37
CA TYR A 176 12.80 -14.89 -1.13
C TYR A 176 12.47 -13.50 -1.64
N CYS A 177 11.25 -13.31 -2.14
CA CYS A 177 10.77 -12.04 -2.67
C CYS A 177 9.28 -11.88 -2.33
N GLY A 178 8.85 -10.68 -1.96
CA GLY A 178 7.45 -10.28 -1.90
C GLY A 178 7.22 -9.07 -2.80
N GLY A 179 6.07 -8.97 -3.45
CA GLY A 179 5.87 -7.87 -4.38
C GLY A 179 4.45 -7.70 -4.88
N LYS A 180 4.30 -6.72 -5.77
CA LYS A 180 3.03 -6.38 -6.43
C LYS A 180 3.20 -6.25 -7.93
N SER A 181 2.09 -6.37 -8.66
CA SER A 181 2.05 -5.90 -10.05
C SER A 181 1.82 -4.39 -10.11
N VAL A 182 2.46 -3.74 -11.06
CA VAL A 182 2.25 -2.32 -11.37
C VAL A 182 1.01 -2.08 -12.24
N GLY A 183 0.58 -0.83 -12.39
CA GLY A 183 -0.72 -0.48 -12.97
C GLY A 183 -0.92 -0.67 -14.49
N SER A 184 0.07 -1.18 -15.23
CA SER A 184 -0.11 -1.42 -16.68
C SER A 184 0.72 -2.59 -17.20
N ASP A 185 0.02 -3.60 -17.70
CA ASP A 185 0.63 -4.78 -18.31
C ASP A 185 1.27 -4.48 -19.67
N ILE A 186 2.19 -5.37 -20.06
CA ILE A 186 2.66 -5.53 -21.43
C ILE A 186 1.90 -6.68 -22.07
N VAL A 187 1.17 -6.39 -23.15
CA VAL A 187 0.43 -7.39 -23.92
C VAL A 187 1.24 -7.77 -25.14
N PHE A 188 1.58 -9.06 -25.25
CA PHE A 188 2.23 -9.64 -26.43
C PHE A 188 1.24 -10.51 -27.19
N GLU A 189 0.92 -10.11 -28.42
CA GLU A 189 0.08 -10.87 -29.33
C GLU A 189 0.93 -11.76 -30.24
N GLN A 190 0.94 -13.06 -29.95
CA GLN A 190 1.83 -14.02 -30.59
C GLN A 190 1.60 -14.16 -32.11
N GLU A 191 0.36 -14.04 -32.58
CA GLU A 191 0.02 -14.22 -34.00
C GLU A 191 0.58 -13.09 -34.88
N THR A 192 0.58 -11.86 -34.37
CA THR A 192 1.01 -10.67 -35.08
C THR A 192 2.45 -10.26 -34.72
N GLY A 193 2.98 -10.78 -33.61
CA GLY A 193 4.25 -10.34 -33.04
C GLY A 193 4.17 -8.95 -32.42
N THR A 194 2.97 -8.47 -32.11
CA THR A 194 2.74 -7.10 -31.60
C THR A 194 2.92 -7.04 -30.09
N VAL A 195 3.56 -5.98 -29.61
CA VAL A 195 3.62 -5.64 -28.18
C VAL A 195 2.86 -4.33 -27.95
N SER A 196 2.01 -4.27 -26.94
CA SER A 196 1.35 -3.04 -26.49
C SER A 196 1.39 -2.91 -24.96
N ARG A 197 1.04 -1.73 -24.44
CA ARG A 197 0.97 -1.47 -23.00
C ARG A 197 -0.46 -1.14 -22.57
N GLY A 198 -1.09 -1.99 -21.76
CA GLY A 198 -2.50 -1.82 -21.41
C GLY A 198 -3.39 -1.62 -22.65
N ALA A 199 -4.19 -0.55 -22.66
CA ALA A 199 -5.04 -0.17 -23.81
C ALA A 199 -4.34 0.75 -24.83
N SER A 200 -3.03 0.98 -24.71
CA SER A 200 -2.29 1.77 -25.71
C SER A 200 -2.09 0.98 -27.01
N GLY A 201 -1.77 1.70 -28.09
CA GLY A 201 -1.46 1.12 -29.38
C GLY A 201 -0.17 0.28 -29.39
N PRO A 202 0.17 -0.33 -30.55
CA PRO A 202 1.39 -1.11 -30.70
C PRO A 202 2.65 -0.28 -30.46
N LEU A 203 3.64 -0.88 -29.81
CA LEU A 203 4.97 -0.33 -29.57
C LEU A 203 5.92 -0.79 -30.68
N ASP A 204 6.76 0.13 -31.15
CA ASP A 204 7.81 -0.16 -32.14
C ASP A 204 9.06 -0.69 -31.40
N LEU A 205 9.33 -2.00 -31.51
CA LEU A 205 10.41 -2.68 -30.80
C LEU A 205 11.24 -3.52 -31.77
N ASP A 206 12.56 -3.49 -31.58
CA ASP A 206 13.51 -4.23 -32.43
C ASP A 206 13.40 -5.76 -32.29
N ASP A 207 12.99 -6.26 -31.11
CA ASP A 207 12.70 -7.69 -30.91
C ASP A 207 11.49 -7.92 -29.99
N PRO A 208 10.27 -7.90 -30.54
CA PRO A 208 9.05 -8.22 -29.80
C PRO A 208 9.03 -9.64 -29.23
N SER A 209 9.78 -10.59 -29.83
CA SER A 209 9.75 -12.00 -29.42
C SER A 209 10.30 -12.23 -28.01
N ALA A 210 11.09 -11.29 -27.47
CA ALA A 210 11.55 -11.34 -26.09
C ALA A 210 10.40 -11.28 -25.07
N PHE A 211 9.21 -10.78 -25.44
CA PHE A 211 8.02 -10.75 -24.60
C PHE A 211 7.10 -11.96 -24.81
N GLY A 212 7.42 -12.81 -25.78
CA GLY A 212 6.65 -14.01 -26.09
C GLY A 212 6.75 -15.12 -25.04
N PRO A 213 5.84 -16.09 -25.09
CA PRO A 213 5.94 -17.28 -24.25
C PRO A 213 7.16 -18.12 -24.63
N GLY A 214 7.74 -18.81 -23.65
CA GLY A 214 8.88 -19.69 -23.83
C GLY A 214 9.25 -20.41 -22.53
N PRO A 215 10.32 -21.22 -22.53
CA PRO A 215 10.84 -21.83 -21.30
C PRO A 215 11.18 -20.76 -20.25
N SER A 216 10.59 -20.85 -19.07
CA SER A 216 10.69 -19.87 -17.99
C SER A 216 12.13 -19.66 -17.51
N GLU A 217 12.95 -20.70 -17.52
CA GLU A 217 14.39 -20.68 -17.17
C GLU A 217 15.23 -19.67 -17.97
N ARG A 218 14.75 -19.23 -19.15
CA ARG A 218 15.42 -18.23 -19.97
C ARG A 218 15.11 -16.80 -19.53
N ALA A 219 14.06 -16.60 -18.74
CA ALA A 219 13.55 -15.28 -18.40
C ALA A 219 14.56 -14.39 -17.68
N PRO A 220 15.40 -14.87 -16.73
CA PRO A 220 16.44 -14.03 -16.12
C PRO A 220 17.38 -13.37 -17.13
N ALA A 221 17.73 -14.06 -18.21
CA ALA A 221 18.56 -13.52 -19.30
C ALA A 221 17.81 -12.54 -20.21
N LEU A 222 16.48 -12.60 -20.27
CA LEU A 222 15.63 -11.68 -21.04
C LEU A 222 15.39 -10.36 -20.31
N VAL A 223 15.49 -10.32 -18.97
CA VAL A 223 15.21 -9.12 -18.17
C VAL A 223 16.00 -7.89 -18.62
N PRO A 224 17.34 -7.94 -18.81
CA PRO A 224 18.09 -6.77 -19.29
C PRO A 224 17.64 -6.30 -20.67
N ARG A 225 17.32 -7.25 -21.56
CA ARG A 225 16.88 -6.95 -22.93
C ARG A 225 15.50 -6.29 -22.98
N ARG A 226 14.54 -6.83 -22.22
CA ARG A 226 13.20 -6.23 -22.07
C ARG A 226 13.30 -4.82 -21.48
N ARG A 227 14.19 -4.63 -20.49
CA ARG A 227 14.47 -3.32 -19.89
C ARG A 227 15.13 -2.35 -20.85
N GLU A 228 16.02 -2.80 -21.74
CA GLU A 228 16.61 -1.93 -22.77
C GLU A 228 15.54 -1.41 -23.74
N MET A 229 14.62 -2.29 -24.16
CA MET A 229 13.56 -1.92 -25.11
C MET A 229 12.46 -1.04 -24.50
N LEU A 230 12.03 -1.32 -23.27
CA LEU A 230 10.88 -0.65 -22.65
C LEU A 230 11.23 0.23 -21.44
N GLY A 231 12.49 0.30 -21.03
CA GLY A 231 12.88 0.92 -19.77
C GLY A 231 12.30 0.18 -18.55
N ARG A 232 12.26 0.86 -17.41
CA ARG A 232 11.64 0.39 -16.16
C ARG A 232 10.11 0.53 -16.14
N THR A 233 9.50 0.72 -17.30
CA THR A 233 8.12 1.21 -17.41
C THR A 233 7.17 0.37 -16.57
N GLY A 234 6.55 1.02 -15.58
CA GLY A 234 5.62 0.38 -14.67
C GLY A 234 5.72 0.88 -13.25
N VAL A 235 6.94 0.89 -12.68
CA VAL A 235 7.16 1.29 -11.28
C VAL A 235 7.12 2.81 -11.17
N GLU A 236 6.05 3.31 -10.57
CA GLU A 236 5.82 4.73 -10.30
C GLU A 236 6.08 5.05 -8.82
N GLY A 237 5.99 6.34 -8.44
CA GLY A 237 6.31 6.75 -7.07
C GLY A 237 5.40 6.10 -6.02
N TYR A 238 4.11 5.94 -6.33
CA TYR A 238 3.17 5.27 -5.44
C TYR A 238 3.49 3.78 -5.23
N ASP A 239 4.11 3.10 -6.20
CA ASP A 239 4.57 1.72 -6.02
C ASP A 239 5.74 1.66 -5.01
N ILE A 240 6.66 2.63 -5.08
CA ILE A 240 7.76 2.77 -4.12
C ILE A 240 7.23 3.08 -2.72
N THR A 241 6.23 3.96 -2.60
CA THR A 241 5.55 4.27 -1.33
C THR A 241 4.95 3.01 -0.71
N GLU A 242 4.22 2.21 -1.48
CA GLU A 242 3.60 0.97 -1.00
C GLU A 242 4.64 -0.09 -0.61
N MET A 243 5.72 -0.26 -1.39
CA MET A 243 6.79 -1.20 -1.05
C MET A 243 7.61 -0.73 0.16
N THR A 244 7.70 0.58 0.42
CA THR A 244 8.31 1.13 1.64
C THR A 244 7.51 0.75 2.88
N ILE A 245 6.17 0.85 2.82
CA ILE A 245 5.28 0.36 3.88
C ILE A 245 5.52 -1.14 4.14
N VAL A 246 5.53 -1.95 3.07
CA VAL A 246 5.76 -3.40 3.18
C VAL A 246 7.12 -3.70 3.81
N ALA A 247 8.19 -3.05 3.35
CA ALA A 247 9.53 -3.24 3.89
C ALA A 247 9.58 -2.91 5.40
N ASN A 248 8.99 -1.79 5.79
CA ASN A 248 8.92 -1.35 7.18
C ASN A 248 8.07 -2.28 8.08
N ALA A 249 7.03 -2.87 7.51
CA ALA A 249 6.07 -3.76 8.18
C ALA A 249 6.49 -5.25 8.21
N THR A 250 7.42 -5.67 7.34
CA THR A 250 7.80 -7.08 7.19
C THR A 250 9.30 -7.33 7.37
N GLY A 251 10.14 -6.30 7.29
CA GLY A 251 11.60 -6.45 7.28
C GLY A 251 12.17 -6.97 5.95
N LEU A 252 11.35 -7.11 4.90
CA LEU A 252 11.86 -7.29 3.54
C LEU A 252 12.61 -6.03 3.08
N ASN A 253 13.57 -6.17 2.17
CA ASN A 253 14.52 -5.11 1.79
C ASN A 253 14.46 -4.78 0.29
N PRO A 254 14.70 -3.53 -0.16
CA PRO A 254 15.00 -3.28 -1.56
C PRO A 254 16.31 -3.94 -1.95
N ASP A 255 16.37 -4.56 -3.12
CA ASP A 255 17.63 -4.99 -3.72
C ASP A 255 18.41 -3.81 -4.34
N VAL A 256 17.70 -2.77 -4.78
CA VAL A 256 18.24 -1.47 -5.22
C VAL A 256 17.26 -0.35 -4.85
N ASP A 257 17.73 0.89 -4.65
CA ASP A 257 16.90 2.03 -4.20
C ASP A 257 15.61 2.23 -5.01
N GLU A 258 15.68 1.99 -6.32
CA GLU A 258 14.54 2.20 -7.21
C GLU A 258 13.66 0.95 -7.36
N LEU A 259 14.02 -0.20 -6.76
CA LEU A 259 13.56 -1.53 -7.18
C LEU A 259 14.01 -1.89 -8.61
N ARG A 260 13.97 -3.17 -9.01
CA ARG A 260 14.41 -3.59 -10.35
C ARG A 260 13.30 -3.47 -11.39
N GLY A 261 12.05 -3.70 -11.00
CA GLY A 261 10.87 -3.61 -11.86
C GLY A 261 10.95 -4.46 -13.14
N PRO A 262 11.24 -5.78 -13.09
CA PRO A 262 11.34 -6.57 -14.31
C PRO A 262 10.00 -6.69 -15.05
N HIS A 263 10.09 -6.78 -16.37
CA HIS A 263 9.00 -7.23 -17.23
C HIS A 263 9.00 -8.76 -17.27
N ALA A 264 8.01 -9.39 -16.65
CA ALA A 264 7.96 -10.85 -16.54
C ALA A 264 6.54 -11.38 -16.73
N ARG A 265 6.42 -12.55 -17.37
CA ARG A 265 5.19 -13.33 -17.38
C ARG A 265 5.00 -13.98 -16.01
N ILE A 266 3.76 -14.27 -15.61
CA ILE A 266 3.48 -14.92 -14.32
C ILE A 266 4.32 -16.20 -14.10
N PRO A 267 4.46 -17.10 -15.09
CA PRO A 267 5.31 -18.30 -14.94
C PRO A 267 6.81 -18.03 -14.80
N GLU A 268 7.27 -16.84 -15.19
CA GLU A 268 8.68 -16.46 -15.13
C GLU A 268 9.06 -15.82 -13.77
N ILE A 269 8.08 -15.34 -13.00
CA ILE A 269 8.31 -14.67 -11.72
C ILE A 269 9.21 -15.48 -10.76
N PRO A 270 8.99 -16.79 -10.50
CA PRO A 270 9.82 -17.54 -9.56
C PRO A 270 11.24 -17.80 -10.08
N GLU A 271 11.47 -17.74 -11.40
CA GLU A 271 12.80 -17.82 -12.02
C GLU A 271 13.54 -16.49 -11.87
N VAL A 272 12.84 -15.39 -12.16
CA VAL A 272 13.43 -14.05 -12.20
C VAL A 272 13.66 -13.51 -10.79
N LEU A 273 12.64 -13.55 -9.93
CA LEU A 273 12.64 -12.93 -8.61
C LEU A 273 13.07 -13.91 -7.51
N CYS A 274 14.21 -14.54 -7.75
CA CYS A 274 14.95 -15.30 -6.74
C CYS A 274 16.44 -14.87 -6.74
N PRO A 275 17.21 -15.27 -5.71
CA PRO A 275 18.64 -14.99 -5.64
C PRO A 275 19.44 -15.53 -6.83
N GLN A 276 20.56 -14.87 -7.14
CA GLN A 276 21.46 -15.25 -8.25
C GLN A 276 22.05 -16.67 -8.12
N ASP A 277 22.28 -17.17 -6.90
CA ASP A 277 22.74 -18.55 -6.67
C ASP A 277 21.65 -19.60 -6.96
N LEU A 278 20.38 -19.18 -7.05
CA LEU A 278 19.25 -19.97 -7.56
C LEU A 278 18.92 -19.68 -9.04
N GLY A 279 19.75 -18.88 -9.72
CA GLY A 279 19.60 -18.55 -11.14
C GLY A 279 18.79 -17.29 -11.45
N GLY A 280 18.27 -16.59 -10.43
CA GLY A 280 17.50 -15.36 -10.60
C GLY A 280 18.35 -14.09 -10.69
N ILE A 281 17.71 -12.93 -10.55
CA ILE A 281 18.36 -11.61 -10.73
C ILE A 281 18.72 -10.89 -9.42
N LEU A 282 18.21 -11.37 -8.27
CA LEU A 282 18.33 -10.67 -6.98
C LEU A 282 19.71 -10.90 -6.35
N THR A 283 20.29 -9.86 -5.74
CA THR A 283 21.59 -10.01 -5.07
C THR A 283 21.48 -10.71 -3.72
N GLY A 284 20.28 -10.73 -3.13
CA GLY A 284 19.98 -11.39 -1.86
C GLY A 284 18.57 -11.98 -1.82
N SER A 285 18.20 -12.45 -0.62
CA SER A 285 16.86 -12.95 -0.27
C SER A 285 16.10 -11.91 0.55
N GLU A 286 14.84 -12.20 0.87
CA GLU A 286 13.96 -11.34 1.65
C GLU A 286 13.83 -9.94 1.04
N VAL A 287 13.52 -9.90 -0.25
CA VAL A 287 13.46 -8.67 -1.05
C VAL A 287 12.01 -8.21 -1.30
N VAL A 288 11.78 -6.90 -1.36
CA VAL A 288 10.56 -6.32 -1.95
C VAL A 288 10.79 -5.94 -3.42
N GLU A 289 9.80 -6.19 -4.28
CA GLU A 289 9.92 -5.90 -5.70
C GLU A 289 8.56 -5.59 -6.36
N CYS A 290 8.60 -4.98 -7.54
CA CYS A 290 7.43 -4.79 -8.40
C CYS A 290 7.63 -5.54 -9.72
N VAL A 291 6.53 -5.98 -10.33
CA VAL A 291 6.57 -6.62 -11.66
C VAL A 291 5.65 -5.89 -12.63
N THR A 292 6.18 -5.63 -13.83
CA THR A 292 5.34 -5.31 -14.98
C THR A 292 4.97 -6.62 -15.65
N VAL A 293 3.69 -6.99 -15.58
CA VAL A 293 3.24 -8.30 -16.07
C VAL A 293 3.27 -8.32 -17.59
N VAL A 294 3.92 -9.32 -18.15
CA VAL A 294 3.88 -9.64 -19.59
C VAL A 294 2.87 -10.77 -19.80
N ARG A 295 1.92 -10.60 -20.70
CA ARG A 295 0.89 -11.63 -20.97
C ARG A 295 0.38 -11.59 -22.39
N GLY A 296 -0.32 -12.65 -22.80
CA GLY A 296 -1.14 -12.66 -24.00
C GLY A 296 -2.47 -11.92 -23.82
N PRO A 297 -3.19 -11.59 -24.91
CA PRO A 297 -4.50 -10.91 -24.86
C PRO A 297 -5.56 -11.67 -24.06
N HIS A 298 -5.43 -12.99 -23.95
CA HIS A 298 -6.39 -13.90 -23.31
C HIS A 298 -5.81 -14.65 -22.10
N GLU A 299 -4.61 -14.27 -21.67
CA GLU A 299 -4.00 -14.81 -20.46
C GLU A 299 -4.41 -14.00 -19.24
N ALA A 300 -4.35 -14.63 -18.06
CA ALA A 300 -4.57 -13.95 -16.79
C ALA A 300 -3.52 -12.85 -16.55
N ASP A 301 -3.94 -11.76 -15.93
CA ASP A 301 -3.06 -10.75 -15.36
C ASP A 301 -2.86 -10.99 -13.85
N LEU A 302 -2.10 -10.11 -13.20
CA LEU A 302 -2.10 -10.01 -11.74
C LEU A 302 -3.17 -9.03 -11.23
N GLY A 303 -3.85 -8.26 -12.09
CA GLY A 303 -5.01 -7.46 -11.71
C GLY A 303 -4.76 -6.43 -10.61
N GLY A 304 -3.56 -5.83 -10.58
CA GLY A 304 -3.12 -5.01 -9.44
C GLY A 304 -2.90 -5.85 -8.17
N GLY A 305 -2.63 -7.13 -8.28
CA GLY A 305 -2.50 -8.06 -7.17
C GLY A 305 -1.13 -8.04 -6.51
N VAL A 306 -0.90 -9.04 -5.68
CA VAL A 306 0.34 -9.25 -4.91
C VAL A 306 0.86 -10.68 -5.08
N PHE A 307 2.15 -10.87 -4.85
CA PHE A 307 2.80 -12.17 -4.95
C PHE A 307 3.93 -12.33 -3.93
N ILE A 308 4.30 -13.59 -3.67
CA ILE A 308 5.52 -13.98 -2.99
C ILE A 308 6.21 -15.12 -3.74
N VAL A 309 7.53 -15.09 -3.79
CA VAL A 309 8.37 -16.21 -4.22
C VAL A 309 8.92 -16.87 -2.96
N VAL A 310 8.59 -18.14 -2.77
CA VAL A 310 8.87 -18.88 -1.54
C VAL A 310 9.66 -20.16 -1.81
N GLY A 311 10.29 -20.69 -0.77
CA GLY A 311 10.80 -22.06 -0.76
C GLY A 311 10.70 -22.70 0.63
N CYS A 312 11.23 -23.92 0.73
CA CYS A 312 11.32 -24.68 1.96
C CYS A 312 12.75 -25.16 2.20
N GLU A 313 13.15 -25.24 3.47
CA GLU A 313 14.44 -25.80 3.86
C GLU A 313 14.51 -27.32 3.67
N ASN A 314 13.40 -28.04 3.83
CA ASN A 314 13.38 -29.50 3.71
C ASN A 314 12.89 -29.96 2.32
N ASP A 315 13.51 -31.04 1.82
CA ASP A 315 13.28 -31.59 0.48
C ASP A 315 11.84 -32.05 0.25
N TYR A 316 11.20 -32.63 1.28
CA TYR A 316 9.83 -33.13 1.14
C TYR A 316 8.82 -32.00 0.96
N SER A 317 8.88 -30.95 1.80
CA SER A 317 8.03 -29.78 1.64
C SER A 317 8.32 -29.04 0.34
N ARG A 318 9.59 -28.97 -0.08
CA ARG A 318 9.96 -28.42 -1.39
C ARG A 318 9.29 -29.20 -2.54
N HIS A 319 9.36 -30.53 -2.51
CA HIS A 319 8.63 -31.37 -3.46
C HIS A 319 7.11 -31.11 -3.43
N ILE A 320 6.50 -30.89 -2.26
CA ILE A 320 5.08 -30.53 -2.16
C ILE A 320 4.81 -29.18 -2.83
N LEU A 321 5.62 -28.15 -2.54
CA LEU A 321 5.47 -26.83 -3.18
C LEU A 321 5.52 -26.94 -4.71
N THR A 322 6.48 -27.70 -5.25
CA THR A 322 6.70 -27.75 -6.71
C THR A 322 5.81 -28.76 -7.44
N SER A 323 5.14 -29.67 -6.73
CA SER A 323 4.27 -30.69 -7.34
C SER A 323 2.76 -30.48 -7.14
N LYS A 324 2.34 -29.54 -6.27
CA LYS A 324 0.93 -29.31 -5.91
C LYS A 324 0.31 -28.06 -6.51
N GLY A 325 0.68 -27.73 -7.74
CA GLY A 325 -0.01 -26.73 -8.55
C GLY A 325 0.42 -25.28 -8.32
N LEU A 326 1.42 -25.02 -7.47
CA LEU A 326 2.17 -23.78 -7.55
C LEU A 326 3.03 -23.78 -8.81
N ILE A 327 3.48 -22.60 -9.21
CA ILE A 327 4.39 -22.43 -10.34
C ILE A 327 5.83 -22.46 -9.79
N PRO A 328 6.60 -23.53 -9.98
CA PRO A 328 7.99 -23.60 -9.52
C PRO A 328 8.95 -22.90 -10.50
N ASN A 329 10.15 -22.60 -10.03
CA ASN A 329 11.27 -22.38 -10.94
C ASN A 329 11.81 -23.73 -11.49
N SER A 330 12.59 -23.66 -12.56
CA SER A 330 13.18 -24.81 -13.26
C SER A 330 14.04 -25.71 -12.37
N GLY A 331 14.63 -25.16 -11.30
CA GLY A 331 15.42 -25.89 -10.33
C GLY A 331 14.62 -26.56 -9.21
N ASP A 332 13.29 -26.46 -9.20
CA ASP A 332 12.41 -26.93 -8.11
C ASP A 332 12.83 -26.39 -6.72
N THR A 333 13.39 -25.19 -6.66
CA THR A 333 13.92 -24.59 -5.42
C THR A 333 13.03 -23.48 -4.87
N THR A 334 12.30 -22.79 -5.75
CA THR A 334 11.35 -21.74 -5.40
C THR A 334 10.02 -21.98 -6.10
N ALA A 335 8.95 -21.39 -5.55
CA ALA A 335 7.63 -21.42 -6.16
C ALA A 335 6.90 -20.09 -5.93
N LEU A 336 6.02 -19.74 -6.87
CA LEU A 336 5.18 -18.55 -6.81
C LEU A 336 3.87 -18.84 -6.06
N ILE A 337 3.53 -17.98 -5.11
CA ILE A 337 2.19 -17.86 -4.54
C ILE A 337 1.71 -16.44 -4.85
N TYR A 338 0.54 -16.30 -5.46
CA TYR A 338 0.05 -14.99 -5.87
C TYR A 338 -1.46 -14.86 -5.69
N ARG A 339 -1.88 -13.60 -5.54
CA ARG A 339 -3.27 -13.18 -5.47
C ARG A 339 -3.51 -12.19 -6.61
N PRO A 340 -4.18 -12.58 -7.71
CA PRO A 340 -4.28 -11.78 -8.92
C PRO A 340 -5.41 -10.73 -8.85
N HIS A 341 -5.58 -10.09 -7.69
CA HIS A 341 -6.56 -9.01 -7.50
C HIS A 341 -6.29 -8.28 -6.17
N HIS A 342 -6.79 -7.05 -6.11
CA HIS A 342 -7.10 -6.32 -4.88
C HIS A 342 -8.45 -5.63 -5.08
N LEU A 343 -9.35 -5.69 -4.10
CA LEU A 343 -10.72 -5.15 -4.25
C LEU A 343 -10.94 -3.87 -3.44
N CYS A 344 -9.86 -3.17 -3.09
CA CYS A 344 -9.90 -1.90 -2.38
C CYS A 344 -10.82 -1.96 -1.15
N GLY A 345 -11.64 -0.93 -0.93
CA GLY A 345 -12.59 -0.84 0.18
C GLY A 345 -13.60 -1.97 0.32
N VAL A 346 -13.75 -2.87 -0.67
CA VAL A 346 -14.64 -4.05 -0.56
C VAL A 346 -14.07 -5.08 0.43
N GLU A 347 -12.75 -5.14 0.61
CA GLU A 347 -12.09 -6.10 1.51
C GLU A 347 -11.82 -5.54 2.91
N THR A 348 -11.70 -4.22 3.02
CA THR A 348 -11.46 -3.50 4.28
C THR A 348 -12.38 -3.90 5.45
N PRO A 349 -13.66 -4.29 5.25
CA PRO A 349 -14.48 -4.79 6.34
C PRO A 349 -13.86 -5.94 7.16
N ILE A 350 -13.03 -6.79 6.55
CA ILE A 350 -12.30 -7.83 7.31
C ILE A 350 -11.36 -7.20 8.32
N THR A 351 -10.56 -6.21 7.91
CA THR A 351 -9.70 -5.45 8.82
C THR A 351 -10.52 -4.79 9.93
N LEU A 352 -11.61 -4.10 9.59
CA LEU A 352 -12.45 -3.40 10.57
C LEU A 352 -13.06 -4.36 11.61
N LEU A 353 -13.57 -5.51 11.18
CA LEU A 353 -14.12 -6.52 12.09
C LEU A 353 -13.03 -7.17 12.96
N THR A 354 -11.84 -7.46 12.41
CA THR A 354 -10.72 -7.98 13.23
C THR A 354 -10.27 -6.97 14.29
N MET A 355 -10.22 -5.69 13.94
CA MET A 355 -9.87 -4.62 14.87
C MET A 355 -10.92 -4.49 15.97
N GLY A 356 -12.19 -4.27 15.61
CA GLY A 356 -13.25 -3.95 16.57
C GLY A 356 -13.73 -5.15 17.40
N LEU A 357 -13.73 -6.36 16.82
CA LEU A 357 -14.21 -7.56 17.52
C LEU A 357 -13.08 -8.31 18.24
N LEU A 358 -11.90 -8.40 17.62
CA LEU A 358 -10.80 -9.24 18.10
C LEU A 358 -9.64 -8.44 18.72
N GLY A 359 -9.56 -7.12 18.47
CA GLY A 359 -8.45 -6.29 18.94
C GLY A 359 -7.12 -6.60 18.25
N VAL A 360 -7.15 -7.06 16.99
CA VAL A 360 -5.94 -7.40 16.22
C VAL A 360 -5.93 -6.73 14.84
N PRO A 361 -4.77 -6.32 14.32
CA PRO A 361 -4.64 -5.82 12.95
C PRO A 361 -4.69 -6.97 11.93
N THR A 362 -5.03 -6.67 10.68
CA THR A 362 -4.65 -7.55 9.55
C THR A 362 -3.29 -7.17 8.99
N GLY A 363 -2.86 -5.91 9.17
CA GLY A 363 -1.52 -5.44 8.85
C GLY A 363 -0.47 -5.91 9.88
N ALA A 364 0.64 -5.17 9.97
CA ALA A 364 1.77 -5.65 10.77
C ALA A 364 1.61 -5.51 12.28
N THR A 365 2.10 -6.54 12.98
CA THR A 365 2.21 -6.52 14.45
C THR A 365 3.40 -5.65 14.87
N GLU A 366 4.55 -5.81 14.21
CA GLU A 366 5.73 -4.96 14.35
C GLU A 366 5.82 -4.01 13.14
N TYR A 367 6.02 -2.72 13.39
CA TYR A 367 6.18 -1.73 12.33
C TYR A 367 7.33 -0.79 12.67
N LEU A 368 8.43 -0.87 11.91
CA LEU A 368 9.66 -0.13 12.16
C LEU A 368 10.02 0.78 10.98
N PRO A 369 10.52 2.01 11.21
CA PRO A 369 10.96 2.91 10.14
C PRO A 369 12.33 2.46 9.60
N ARG A 370 12.36 1.43 8.74
CA ARG A 370 13.60 0.90 8.14
C ARG A 370 14.01 1.68 6.90
N TYR A 371 13.03 2.13 6.13
CA TYR A 371 13.19 2.83 4.87
C TYR A 371 12.27 4.05 4.78
N ASP A 372 12.74 5.06 4.06
CA ASP A 372 11.99 6.24 3.64
C ASP A 372 11.78 6.22 2.12
N THR A 373 10.57 6.59 1.69
CA THR A 373 10.35 7.05 0.31
C THR A 373 10.90 8.46 0.18
N VAL A 374 11.94 8.65 -0.62
CA VAL A 374 12.51 9.97 -0.93
C VAL A 374 12.39 10.26 -2.42
N ALA A 375 12.57 11.51 -2.85
CA ALA A 375 12.46 11.87 -4.27
C ALA A 375 13.74 12.48 -4.84
N ARG A 376 14.03 12.12 -6.08
CA ARG A 376 15.06 12.73 -6.93
C ARG A 376 14.41 13.53 -8.05
N ALA A 377 14.86 14.75 -8.27
CA ALA A 377 14.35 15.60 -9.35
C ALA A 377 14.70 14.99 -10.73
N ARG A 378 13.71 14.84 -11.63
CA ARG A 378 13.88 14.38 -13.01
C ARG A 378 14.20 15.51 -13.99
N GLU A 379 13.93 16.74 -13.57
CA GLU A 379 14.23 17.99 -14.27
C GLU A 379 14.71 19.05 -13.27
N ASP A 380 15.15 20.21 -13.77
CA ASP A 380 15.48 21.34 -12.90
C ASP A 380 14.19 21.92 -12.32
N MET A 381 14.15 22.12 -11.01
CA MET A 381 13.03 22.75 -10.29
C MET A 381 13.50 24.06 -9.67
N ARG A 382 12.67 25.11 -9.70
CA ARG A 382 13.02 26.46 -9.22
C ARG A 382 12.60 26.68 -7.77
N ALA A 383 13.37 27.55 -7.10
CA ALA A 383 12.99 28.09 -5.81
C ALA A 383 11.56 28.64 -5.86
N GLY A 384 10.75 28.24 -4.89
CA GLY A 384 9.36 28.64 -4.76
C GLY A 384 8.35 27.80 -5.53
N GLU A 385 8.77 26.84 -6.36
CA GLU A 385 7.89 25.79 -6.89
C GLU A 385 7.39 24.89 -5.76
N THR A 386 6.14 24.43 -5.87
CA THR A 386 5.58 23.45 -4.94
C THR A 386 6.04 22.05 -5.34
N VAL A 387 6.58 21.28 -4.40
CA VAL A 387 6.94 19.87 -4.60
C VAL A 387 5.66 19.06 -4.71
N GLY A 388 5.54 18.26 -5.77
CA GLY A 388 4.40 17.37 -5.96
C GLY A 388 4.41 16.14 -5.04
N THR A 389 3.50 15.22 -5.36
CA THR A 389 3.35 13.94 -4.66
C THR A 389 4.15 12.83 -5.35
N ASP A 390 3.98 11.60 -4.90
CA ASP A 390 4.52 10.40 -5.55
C ASP A 390 3.85 10.06 -6.91
N HIS A 391 2.91 10.89 -7.35
CA HIS A 391 2.35 10.90 -8.70
C HIS A 391 2.99 11.96 -9.62
N ASP A 392 3.89 12.82 -9.11
CA ASP A 392 4.49 13.90 -9.89
C ASP A 392 5.54 13.36 -10.89
N PRO A 393 5.35 13.53 -12.22
CA PRO A 393 6.30 13.07 -13.23
C PRO A 393 7.66 13.79 -13.17
N LYS A 394 7.76 14.93 -12.47
CA LYS A 394 9.03 15.63 -12.22
C LYS A 394 9.88 14.95 -11.15
N LEU A 395 9.30 14.01 -10.40
CA LEU A 395 9.97 13.31 -9.31
C LEU A 395 10.24 11.85 -9.67
N HIS A 396 11.35 11.34 -9.17
CA HIS A 396 11.67 9.93 -9.18
C HIS A 396 11.77 9.46 -7.74
N ALA A 397 10.77 8.70 -7.28
CA ALA A 397 10.78 8.13 -5.94
C ALA A 397 11.85 7.03 -5.81
N LEU A 398 12.45 6.95 -4.63
CA LEU A 398 13.48 6.01 -4.24
C LEU A 398 13.16 5.50 -2.84
N MET A 399 13.37 4.21 -2.59
CA MET A 399 13.37 3.65 -1.24
C MET A 399 14.79 3.65 -0.70
N ARG A 400 15.06 4.44 0.34
CA ARG A 400 16.40 4.54 0.95
C ARG A 400 16.33 4.21 2.43
N PRO A 401 17.41 3.71 3.05
CA PRO A 401 17.44 3.52 4.50
C PRO A 401 16.95 4.79 5.20
N ALA A 402 16.05 4.61 6.15
CA ALA A 402 15.46 5.74 6.85
C ALA A 402 16.56 6.49 7.62
N ALA A 403 16.39 7.80 7.73
CA ALA A 403 17.33 8.68 8.42
C ALA A 403 16.58 9.83 9.10
N PRO A 404 17.15 10.49 10.13
CA PRO A 404 16.51 11.63 10.75
C PRO A 404 16.20 12.74 9.74
N ALA A 405 15.01 13.32 9.83
CA ALA A 405 14.59 14.46 9.01
C ALA A 405 15.31 15.75 9.47
N THR A 406 16.63 15.77 9.33
CA THR A 406 17.53 16.87 9.70
C THR A 406 18.31 17.38 8.49
N ARG A 407 18.91 18.57 8.63
CA ARG A 407 19.66 19.22 7.55
C ARG A 407 20.74 18.30 6.97
N GLY A 408 20.79 18.21 5.64
CA GLY A 408 21.74 17.40 4.87
C GLY A 408 21.24 15.99 4.57
N ASN A 409 20.23 15.49 5.29
CA ASN A 409 19.61 14.20 4.99
C ASN A 409 18.53 14.35 3.92
N ALA A 410 18.29 13.26 3.20
CA ALA A 410 17.18 13.18 2.27
C ALA A 410 15.86 13.36 3.04
N ILE A 411 14.96 14.19 2.50
CA ILE A 411 13.64 14.38 3.10
C ILE A 411 12.71 13.27 2.60
N PRO A 412 11.91 12.65 3.50
CA PRO A 412 10.82 11.79 3.06
C PRO A 412 9.88 12.57 2.14
N LEU A 413 9.54 12.00 1.00
CA LEU A 413 8.76 12.65 -0.06
C LEU A 413 7.48 13.27 0.49
N HIS A 414 6.73 12.53 1.30
CA HIS A 414 5.44 12.99 1.81
C HIS A 414 5.53 14.08 2.89
N LEU A 415 6.72 14.35 3.45
CA LEU A 415 7.00 15.57 4.23
C LEU A 415 7.27 16.79 3.34
N ALA A 416 7.82 16.55 2.15
CA ALA A 416 8.13 17.57 1.15
C ALA A 416 6.92 17.93 0.30
N SER A 417 5.99 17.00 0.07
CA SER A 417 4.79 17.22 -0.73
C SER A 417 4.00 18.44 -0.27
N ASP A 418 3.51 19.21 -1.24
CA ASP A 418 2.80 20.48 -1.04
C ASP A 418 3.62 21.55 -0.30
N ARG A 419 4.94 21.39 -0.12
CA ARG A 419 5.85 22.43 0.37
C ARG A 419 6.52 23.15 -0.79
N ARG A 420 6.89 24.40 -0.57
CA ARG A 420 7.63 25.18 -1.55
C ARG A 420 9.12 24.88 -1.44
N LEU A 421 9.82 24.86 -2.56
CA LEU A 421 11.27 24.77 -2.59
C LEU A 421 11.91 26.05 -2.04
N ALA A 422 12.84 25.91 -1.10
CA ALA A 422 13.60 27.03 -0.55
C ALA A 422 14.76 27.48 -1.47
N CYS A 423 15.13 26.66 -2.45
CA CYS A 423 16.19 26.93 -3.42
C CYS A 423 15.93 26.23 -4.75
N ASP A 424 16.69 26.60 -5.79
CA ASP A 424 16.72 25.85 -7.05
C ASP A 424 17.28 24.44 -6.80
N VAL A 425 16.65 23.43 -7.39
CA VAL A 425 17.03 22.01 -7.31
C VAL A 425 17.39 21.52 -8.71
N PRO A 426 18.68 21.27 -9.01
CA PRO A 426 19.09 20.74 -10.30
C PRO A 426 18.56 19.32 -10.53
N LYS A 427 18.33 18.99 -11.80
CA LYS A 427 18.03 17.62 -12.25
C LYS A 427 19.02 16.61 -11.66
N GLY A 428 18.50 15.49 -11.18
CA GLY A 428 19.27 14.40 -10.60
C GLY A 428 19.57 14.55 -9.11
N THR A 429 19.19 15.67 -8.50
CA THR A 429 19.37 15.93 -7.06
C THR A 429 18.29 15.22 -6.24
N VAL A 430 18.68 14.51 -5.18
CA VAL A 430 17.74 13.99 -4.17
C VAL A 430 17.35 15.13 -3.25
N LEU A 431 16.05 15.31 -3.03
CA LEU A 431 15.54 16.36 -2.15
C LEU A 431 16.03 16.14 -0.72
N THR A 432 16.46 17.23 -0.08
CA THR A 432 16.92 17.24 1.32
C THR A 432 16.06 18.18 2.14
N VAL A 433 16.14 18.06 3.46
CA VAL A 433 15.26 18.81 4.39
C VAL A 433 15.38 20.33 4.21
N GLU A 434 16.58 20.85 3.97
CA GLU A 434 16.80 22.28 3.76
C GLU A 434 16.35 22.81 2.40
N MET A 435 16.04 21.93 1.44
CA MET A 435 15.59 22.34 0.11
C MET A 435 14.11 22.70 0.10
N VAL A 436 13.37 22.43 1.19
CA VAL A 436 11.95 22.78 1.32
C VAL A 436 11.72 23.78 2.44
N GLU A 437 10.72 24.64 2.26
CA GLU A 437 10.23 25.53 3.30
C GLU A 437 9.52 24.69 4.37
N ALA A 438 10.16 24.53 5.54
CA ALA A 438 9.57 23.83 6.67
C ALA A 438 8.27 24.53 7.13
N PRO A 439 7.20 23.77 7.43
CA PRO A 439 5.97 24.35 7.94
C PRO A 439 6.16 24.97 9.34
N ALA A 440 5.45 26.07 9.62
CA ALA A 440 5.47 26.69 10.96
C ALA A 440 4.79 25.81 12.01
N GLU A 441 3.66 25.21 11.65
CA GLU A 441 2.91 24.25 12.46
C GLU A 441 2.53 23.06 11.57
N SER A 442 2.97 21.85 11.94
CA SER A 442 2.66 20.62 11.21
C SER A 442 2.68 19.44 12.16
N VAL A 443 1.57 18.71 12.20
CA VAL A 443 1.45 17.46 12.96
C VAL A 443 2.30 16.39 12.30
N LEU A 444 2.31 16.32 10.96
CA LEU A 444 3.12 15.35 10.21
C LEU A 444 4.62 15.49 10.54
N TRP A 445 5.15 16.70 10.47
CA TRP A 445 6.56 16.95 10.79
C TRP A 445 6.84 16.69 12.27
N SER A 446 5.95 17.08 13.19
CA SER A 446 6.10 16.80 14.62
C SER A 446 6.18 15.29 14.91
N LEU A 447 5.25 14.52 14.34
CA LEU A 447 5.25 13.05 14.42
C LEU A 447 6.52 12.44 13.82
N ARG A 448 7.01 12.98 12.70
CA ARG A 448 8.27 12.51 12.13
C ARG A 448 9.45 12.73 13.09
N HIS A 449 9.58 13.91 13.68
CA HIS A 449 10.65 14.15 14.66
C HIS A 449 10.53 13.22 15.88
N GLU A 450 9.31 12.95 16.33
CA GLU A 450 9.07 11.96 17.39
C GLU A 450 9.48 10.55 16.96
N GLN A 451 9.15 10.14 15.74
CA GLN A 451 9.57 8.86 15.17
C GLN A 451 11.09 8.73 15.18
N ASP A 452 11.80 9.73 14.66
CA ASP A 452 13.26 9.74 14.60
C ASP A 452 13.86 9.64 16.02
N ALA A 453 13.33 10.40 16.98
CA ALA A 453 13.77 10.37 18.37
C ALA A 453 13.47 9.03 19.07
N ARG A 454 12.32 8.41 18.77
CA ARG A 454 11.83 7.20 19.43
C ARG A 454 12.56 5.94 18.95
N PHE A 455 12.82 5.85 17.66
CA PHE A 455 13.41 4.67 17.03
C PHE A 455 14.93 4.79 16.80
N ALA A 456 15.52 5.97 17.11
CA ALA A 456 16.95 6.23 16.95
C ALA A 456 17.47 5.89 15.55
N VAL A 457 16.65 6.22 14.55
CA VAL A 457 16.94 6.04 13.12
C VAL A 457 18.02 7.00 12.67
#